data_AF-M1E6L3-F1
#
_entry.id   AF-M1E6L3-F1
#
_cell.length_a   1.000
_cell.length_b   1.000
_cell.length_c   1.000
_cell.angle_alpha   90.00
_cell.angle_beta   90.00
_cell.angle_gamma   90.00
#
_symmetry.space_group_name_H-M   'P 1'
#
loop_
_entity.id
_entity.type
_entity.pdbx_description
1 polymer ?
#
loop_
_entity_poly.entity_id
_entity_poly.type
_entity_poly.pdbx_seq_one_letter_code
_entity_poly.pdbx_strand_id
1 'polypeptide(L)' 'MNHIKKNKKEQNLPLYVVQLGFNVLGTTLGGLLLGWFLQEKLGCGLPGFLFGLLLGVFSGLWIILKQILNQK' A
#
# COMPACT_ATOMS: atom_id res chain seq x y z
N MET A 1 -19.83 -22.83 -24.41
CA MET A 1 -18.49 -22.20 -24.23
C MET A 1 -18.52 -20.89 -23.40
N ASN A 2 -19.46 -20.71 -22.46
CA ASN A 2 -19.64 -19.46 -21.69
C ASN A 2 -19.43 -19.58 -20.17
N HIS A 3 -19.20 -20.79 -19.64
CA HIS A 3 -19.05 -20.99 -18.20
C HIS A 3 -17.59 -20.90 -17.69
N ILE A 4 -16.59 -20.96 -18.58
CA ILE A 4 -15.16 -20.88 -18.20
C ILE A 4 -14.72 -19.42 -17.99
N LYS A 5 -15.42 -18.45 -18.59
CA LYS A 5 -15.05 -17.02 -18.52
C LYS A 5 -15.43 -16.35 -17.19
N LYS A 6 -16.40 -16.88 -16.45
CA LYS A 6 -16.89 -16.28 -15.20
C LYS A 6 -15.94 -16.53 -14.01
N ASN A 7 -15.37 -17.73 -13.91
CA ASN A 7 -14.46 -18.11 -12.82
C ASN A 7 -13.13 -17.31 -12.81
N LYS A 8 -12.70 -16.76 -13.95
CA LYS A 8 -11.48 -15.94 -14.02
C LYS A 8 -11.63 -14.56 -13.35
N LYS A 9 -12.84 -14.02 -13.21
CA LYS A 9 -13.04 -12.73 -12.52
C LYS A 9 -13.02 -12.87 -10.99
N GLU A 10 -13.49 -14.00 -10.46
CA GLU A 10 -13.59 -14.21 -9.01
C GLU A 10 -12.28 -14.73 -8.39
N GLN A 11 -11.42 -15.43 -9.15
CA GLN A 11 -10.11 -15.85 -8.66
C GLN A 11 -9.06 -14.73 -8.59
N ASN A 12 -9.28 -13.60 -9.28
CA ASN A 12 -8.39 -12.45 -9.23
C ASN A 12 -8.69 -11.50 -8.06
N LEU A 13 -9.90 -11.49 -7.51
CA LEU A 13 -10.27 -10.68 -6.35
C LEU A 13 -9.46 -10.99 -5.07
N PRO A 14 -9.26 -12.26 -4.66
CA PRO A 14 -8.47 -12.55 -3.46
C PRO A 14 -6.98 -12.26 -3.68
N LEU A 15 -6.43 -12.61 -4.85
CA LEU A 15 -5.03 -12.30 -5.18
C LEU A 15 -4.78 -10.79 -5.19
N TYR A 16 -5.75 -10.05 -5.72
CA TYR A 16 -5.73 -8.60 -5.78
C TYR A 16 -5.80 -7.95 -4.40
N VAL A 17 -6.71 -8.39 -3.52
CA VAL A 17 -6.81 -7.88 -2.14
C VAL A 17 -5.55 -8.22 -1.34
N VAL A 18 -5.00 -9.41 -1.53
CA VAL A 18 -3.73 -9.82 -0.90
C VAL A 18 -2.57 -8.95 -1.39
N GLN A 19 -2.48 -8.71 -2.70
CA GLN A 19 -1.43 -7.86 -3.28
C GLN A 19 -1.57 -6.40 -2.86
N LEU A 20 -2.81 -5.92 -2.68
CA LEU A 20 -3.10 -4.59 -2.19
C LEU A 20 -2.73 -4.47 -0.70
N GLY A 21 -3.08 -5.46 0.11
CA GLY A 21 -2.65 -5.56 1.50
C GLY A 21 -1.13 -5.63 1.64
N PHE A 22 -0.46 -6.40 0.79
CA PHE A 22 1.01 -6.50 0.77
C PHE A 22 1.67 -5.17 0.37
N ASN A 23 1.11 -4.46 -0.61
CA ASN A 23 1.60 -3.14 -1.00
C ASN A 23 1.41 -2.12 0.13
N VAL A 24 0.25 -2.11 0.79
CA VAL A 24 -0.02 -1.21 1.92
C VAL A 24 0.90 -1.53 3.11
N LEU A 25 1.10 -2.81 3.42
CA LEU A 25 2.04 -3.24 4.47
C LEU A 25 3.48 -2.84 4.11
N GLY A 26 3.89 -3.06 2.86
CA GLY A 26 5.21 -2.69 2.36
C GLY A 26 5.46 -1.18 2.40
N THR A 27 4.49 -0.35 1.98
CA THR A 27 4.62 1.11 2.06
C THR A 27 4.59 1.61 3.49
N THR A 28 3.84 0.97 4.38
CA THR A 28 3.79 1.31 5.81
C THR A 28 5.11 0.96 6.51
N LEU A 29 5.65 -0.25 6.26
CA LEU A 29 6.96 -0.68 6.77
C LEU A 29 8.09 0.19 6.23
N GLY A 30 8.07 0.51 4.93
CA GLY A 30 9.04 1.41 4.32
C GLY A 30 8.98 2.81 4.92
N GLY A 31 7.77 3.34 5.15
CA GLY A 31 7.55 4.61 5.83
C GLY A 31 8.06 4.62 7.28
N LEU A 32 7.80 3.55 8.03
CA LEU A 32 8.30 3.37 9.40
C LEU A 32 9.84 3.28 9.46
N LEU A 33 10.46 2.50 8.57
CA LEU A 33 11.91 2.40 8.46
C LEU A 33 12.55 3.74 8.08
N LEU A 34 11.94 4.46 7.16
CA LEU A 34 12.38 5.79 6.76
C LEU A 34 12.25 6.78 7.94
N GLY A 35 11.13 6.75 8.66
CA GLY A 35 10.91 7.57 9.85
C GLY A 35 11.90 7.27 10.97
N TRP A 36 12.22 5.99 11.21
CA TRP A 36 13.26 5.56 12.14
C TRP A 36 14.65 6.07 11.71
N PHE A 37 14.99 5.93 10.42
CA PHE A 37 16.27 6.41 9.90
C PHE A 37 16.40 7.94 9.99
N LEU A 38 15.33 8.69 9.70
CA LEU A 38 15.29 10.14 9.90
C LEU A 38 15.40 10.52 11.37
N GLN A 39 14.77 9.76 12.28
CA GLN A 39 14.90 9.96 13.72
C GLN A 39 16.36 9.79 14.18
N GLU A 40 17.04 8.75 13.72
CA GLU A 40 18.42 8.45 14.07
C GLU A 40 19.41 9.47 13.48
N LYS A 41 19.15 9.99 12.27
CA LYS A 41 20.03 10.94 11.56
C LYS A 41 19.81 12.41 11.91
N LEU A 42 18.58 12.83 12.19
CA LEU A 42 18.23 14.24 12.35
C LEU A 42 17.83 14.62 13.79
N GLY A 43 17.77 13.66 14.72
CA GLY A 43 17.30 13.89 16.10
C GLY A 43 15.80 14.24 16.19
N CYS A 44 15.11 14.20 15.06
CA CYS A 44 13.70 14.56 14.89
C CYS A 44 12.82 13.33 15.12
N GLY A 45 12.80 12.81 16.34
CA GLY A 45 12.21 11.50 16.63
C GLY A 45 10.71 11.38 16.36
N LEU A 46 9.93 12.30 16.92
CA LEU A 46 8.48 12.33 16.70
C LEU A 46 8.09 12.75 15.27
N PRO A 47 8.62 13.84 14.70
CA PRO A 47 8.18 14.31 13.39
C PRO A 47 8.66 13.42 12.24
N GLY A 48 9.85 12.79 12.33
CA GLY A 48 10.34 11.84 11.32
C GLY A 48 9.46 10.59 11.24
N PHE A 49 9.06 10.06 12.38
CA PHE A 49 8.13 8.93 12.46
C PHE A 49 6.75 9.29 11.89
N LEU A 50 6.19 10.44 12.28
CA LEU A 50 4.90 10.92 11.78
C LEU A 50 4.93 11.10 10.26
N PHE A 51 6.01 11.67 9.73
CA PHE A 51 6.20 11.91 8.30
C PHE A 51 6.32 10.60 7.51
N GLY A 52 7.09 9.63 8.02
CA GLY A 52 7.20 8.30 7.43
C GLY A 52 5.87 7.55 7.37
N LEU A 53 5.09 7.64 8.45
CA LEU A 53 3.76 7.04 8.53
C LEU A 53 2.76 7.72 7.56
N LEU A 54 2.78 9.06 7.50
CA LEU A 54 1.99 9.84 6.54
C LEU A 54 2.30 9.46 5.09
N LEU A 55 3.58 9.33 4.73
CA LEU A 55 4.01 8.91 3.39
C LEU A 55 3.56 7.48 3.05
N GLY A 56 3.65 6.56 4.02
CA GLY A 56 3.21 5.18 3.86
C GLY A 56 1.69 5.07 3.62
N VAL A 57 0.91 5.84 4.39
CA VAL A 57 -0.56 5.91 4.26
C VAL A 57 -0.97 6.60 2.95
N PHE A 58 -0.31 7.70 2.57
CA PHE A 58 -0.57 8.39 1.30
C PHE A 58 -0.25 7.49 0.10
N SER A 59 0.87 6.76 0.13
CA SER A 59 1.19 5.81 -0.93
C SER A 59 0.17 4.68 -1.02
N GLY A 60 -0.27 4.13 0.12
CA GLY A 60 -1.32 3.11 0.17
C GLY A 60 -2.65 3.61 -0.42
N LEU A 61 -3.09 4.80 -0.01
CA LEU A 61 -4.29 5.47 -0.55
C LEU A 61 -4.16 5.76 -2.04
N TRP A 62 -2.98 6.20 -2.50
CA TRP A 62 -2.73 6.46 -3.92
C TRP A 62 -2.80 5.18 -4.77
N ILE A 63 -2.26 4.06 -4.26
CA ILE A 63 -2.37 2.75 -4.91
C ILE A 63 -3.83 2.33 -5.01
N ILE A 64 -4.61 2.47 -3.92
CA ILE A 64 -6.06 2.19 -3.92
C ILE A 64 -6.79 3.09 -4.93
N LEU A 65 -6.48 4.38 -4.95
CA LEU A 65 -7.13 5.35 -5.83
C LEU A 65 -6.83 5.07 -7.32
N LYS A 66 -5.55 4.86 -7.65
CA LYS A 66 -5.10 4.54 -9.02
C LYS A 66 -5.74 3.25 -9.51
N GLN A 67 -5.92 2.29 -8.60
CA GLN A 67 -6.59 1.03 -8.87
C GLN A 67 -8.10 1.19 -9.11
N ILE A 68 -8.81 1.96 -8.28
CA ILE A 68 -10.24 2.27 -8.47
C ILE A 68 -10.47 2.95 -9.83
N LEU A 69 -9.58 3.87 -10.21
CA LEU A 69 -9.60 4.53 -11.52
C LEU A 69 -9.39 3.55 -12.68
N ASN A 70 -8.53 2.55 -12.52
CA ASN A 70 -8.24 1.57 -13.57
C ASN A 70 -9.30 0.45 -13.70
N GLN A 71 -10.20 0.32 -12.72
CA GLN A 71 -11.30 -0.65 -12.72
C GLN A 71 -12.62 -0.05 -13.26
N LYS A 72 -12.64 1.25 -13.59
CA LYS A 72 -13.79 1.98 -14.15
C LYS A 72 -13.70 2.11 -15.66
#